data_AF-A0A7J2IP51-F1
#
_entry.id   AF-A0A7J2IP51-F1
#
_cell.length_a   1.000
_cell.length_b   1.000
_cell.length_c   1.000
_cell.angle_alpha   90.00
_cell.angle_beta   90.00
_cell.angle_gamma   90.00
#
_symmetry.space_group_name_H-M   'P 1'
#
loop_
_entity.id
_entity.type
_entity.pdbx_description
1 polymer ?
#
loop_
_entity_poly.entity_id
_entity_poly.type
_entity_poly.pdbx_seq_one_letter_code
_entity_poly.pdbx_strand_id
1 'polypeptide(L)' 'MSVKRWWFLKPKVFIAGHSHIDAAWLWRKNETIEICKNTFNTVLNLMKSCPELKFKIATIKFQL' A
#
# COMPACT_ATOMS: atom_id res chain seq x y z
N MET A 1 -22.31 24.62 -29.35
CA MET A 1 -21.57 24.29 -28.11
C MET A 1 -22.33 23.24 -27.33
N SER A 2 -21.79 22.03 -27.16
CA SER A 2 -22.47 20.93 -26.44
C SER A 2 -22.19 21.03 -24.94
N VAL A 3 -23.22 21.31 -24.15
CA VAL A 3 -23.13 21.39 -22.68
C VAL A 3 -23.00 19.97 -22.13
N LYS A 4 -21.81 19.58 -21.69
CA LYS A 4 -21.60 18.29 -21.02
C LYS A 4 -22.42 18.26 -19.73
N ARG A 5 -23.44 17.40 -19.68
CA ARG A 5 -24.36 17.22 -18.55
C ARG A 5 -23.68 16.33 -17.49
N TRP A 6 -22.98 16.93 -16.55
CA TRP A 6 -22.15 16.26 -15.52
C TRP A 6 -22.91 15.32 -14.55
N TRP A 7 -24.23 15.43 -14.46
CA TRP A 7 -25.08 14.70 -13.51
C TRP A 7 -25.29 13.21 -13.81
N PHE A 8 -24.88 12.74 -15.00
CA PHE A 8 -25.03 11.33 -15.42
C PHE A 8 -23.74 10.49 -15.27
N LEU A 9 -22.65 11.09 -14.79
CA LEU A 9 -21.40 10.37 -14.59
C LEU A 9 -21.45 9.58 -13.28
N LYS A 10 -21.45 8.25 -13.40
CA LYS A 10 -21.28 7.37 -12.23
C LYS A 10 -19.84 7.49 -11.70
N PRO A 11 -19.63 7.75 -10.40
CA PRO A 11 -18.30 7.82 -9.84
C PRO A 11 -17.61 6.44 -9.88
N LYS A 12 -16.31 6.43 -10.15
CA LYS A 12 -15.46 5.24 -9.99
C LYS A 12 -14.68 5.39 -8.69
N VAL A 13 -14.78 4.39 -7.82
CA VAL A 13 -14.03 4.32 -6.56
C VAL A 13 -12.89 3.33 -6.75
N PHE A 14 -11.69 3.71 -6.30
CA PHE A 14 -10.51 2.86 -6.30
C PHE A 14 -10.06 2.64 -4.86
N ILE A 15 -9.67 1.41 -4.55
CA ILE A 15 -9.18 1.01 -3.24
C ILE A 15 -7.78 0.43 -3.42
N ALA A 16 -6.87 0.80 -2.53
CA ALA A 16 -5.53 0.24 -2.46
C ALA A 16 -5.15 -0.01 -1.00
N GLY A 17 -4.48 -1.13 -0.75
CA GLY A 17 -3.85 -1.40 0.53
C GLY A 17 -2.59 -0.55 0.70
N HIS A 18 -2.36 -0.08 1.92
CA HIS A 18 -1.17 0.68 2.28
C HIS A 18 -0.69 0.30 3.68
N SER A 19 0.63 0.32 3.88
CA SER A 19 1.23 0.33 5.21
C SER A 19 2.26 1.44 5.28
N HIS A 20 2.16 2.25 6.33
CA HIS A 20 3.16 3.25 6.68
C HIS A 20 4.06 2.66 7.76
N ILE A 21 5.37 2.63 7.51
CA ILE A 21 6.35 2.09 8.46
C ILE A 21 7.42 3.16 8.64
N ASP A 22 7.66 3.57 9.89
CA ASP A 22 8.71 4.52 10.23
C ASP A 22 10.08 3.87 10.36
N ALA A 23 11.11 4.55 9.82
CA ALA A 23 12.47 4.03 9.71
C ALA A 23 13.20 3.86 11.03
N ALA A 24 13.09 4.89 11.87
CA ALA A 24 13.79 5.01 13.13
C ALA A 24 13.05 6.09 13.91
N TRP A 25 11.90 5.72 14.47
CA TRP A 25 11.13 6.61 15.33
C TRP A 25 11.23 6.18 16.79
N LEU A 26 10.61 5.05 17.13
CA LEU A 26 10.58 4.52 18.51
C LEU A 26 11.26 3.14 18.64
N TRP A 27 11.90 2.66 17.58
CA TRP A 27 12.53 1.34 17.50
C TRP A 27 13.85 1.41 16.73
N ARG A 28 14.69 0.39 16.92
CA ARG A 28 15.97 0.28 16.20
C ARG A 28 15.74 -0.14 14.75
N LYS A 29 16.70 0.20 13.89
CA LYS A 29 16.73 -0.19 12.47
C LYS A 29 16.47 -1.70 12.26
N ASN A 30 17.05 -2.56 13.08
CA ASN A 30 16.88 -4.02 12.93
C ASN A 30 15.44 -4.46 13.17
N GLU A 31 14.75 -3.84 14.12
CA GLU A 31 13.33 -4.08 14.39
C GLU A 31 12.49 -3.60 13.21
N THR A 32 12.81 -2.45 12.63
CA THR A 32 12.15 -1.97 11.40
C THR A 32 12.36 -2.91 10.21
N ILE A 33 13.55 -3.49 10.05
CA ILE A 33 13.82 -4.49 9.00
C ILE A 33 12.92 -5.71 9.18
N GLU A 34 12.75 -6.17 10.42
CA GLU A 34 11.89 -7.31 10.74
C GLU A 34 10.41 -7.01 10.51
N ILE A 35 9.92 -5.85 10.95
CA ILE A 35 8.56 -5.37 10.70
C ILE A 35 8.28 -5.28 9.19
N CYS A 36 9.23 -4.74 8.42
CA CYS A 36 9.14 -4.70 6.95
C CYS A 36 9.00 -6.11 6.37
N LYS A 37 9.90 -7.04 6.73
CA LYS A 37 9.86 -8.43 6.25
C LYS A 37 8.52 -9.10 6.54
N ASN A 38 8.01 -8.97 7.77
CA ASN A 38 6.74 -9.57 8.18
C ASN A 38 5.55 -8.96 7.43
N THR A 39 5.55 -7.65 7.23
CA THR A 39 4.52 -6.94 6.45
C THR A 39 4.50 -7.42 5.01
N PHE A 40 5.66 -7.48 4.34
CA PHE A 40 5.75 -7.96 2.97
C PHE A 40 5.32 -9.42 2.82
N ASN A 41 5.75 -10.31 3.72
CA ASN A 41 5.33 -11.70 3.69
C ASN A 41 3.80 -11.86 3.81
N THR A 42 3.19 -11.07 4.70
CA THR A 42 1.73 -11.06 4.87
C THR A 42 1.03 -10.59 3.60
N VAL A 43 1.47 -9.46 3.03
CA VAL A 43 0.90 -8.92 1.79
C VAL A 43 1.08 -9.89 0.63
N LEU A 44 2.24 -10.52 0.47
CA LEU A 44 2.48 -11.50 -0.59
C LEU A 44 1.55 -12.71 -0.46
N ASN A 45 1.30 -13.19 0.75
CA ASN A 45 0.34 -14.27 0.97
C ASN A 45 -1.09 -13.83 0.67
N LEU A 46 -1.48 -12.61 1.09
CA LEU A 46 -2.79 -12.04 0.74
C LEU A 46 -2.96 -11.85 -0.77
N MET A 47 -1.90 -11.47 -1.49
CA MET A 47 -1.94 -11.35 -2.95
C MET A 47 -2.08 -12.70 -3.66
N LYS A 48 -1.67 -13.81 -3.03
CA LYS A 48 -1.93 -15.17 -3.56
C LYS A 48 -3.39 -15.56 -3.39
N SER A 49 -4.02 -15.21 -2.26
CA SER A 49 -5.44 -15.53 -2.01
C SER A 49 -6.41 -14.52 -2.61
N CYS A 50 -5.99 -13.27 -2.82
CA CYS A 50 -6.78 -12.15 -3.34
C CYS A 50 -6.00 -11.44 -4.48
N PRO A 51 -6.04 -11.96 -5.73
CA PRO A 51 -5.27 -11.43 -6.85
C PRO A 51 -5.58 -9.97 -7.25
N GLU A 52 -6.76 -9.47 -6.89
CA GLU A 52 -7.21 -8.10 -7.09
C GLU A 52 -6.54 -7.09 -6.15
N LEU A 53 -5.95 -7.56 -5.05
CA LEU A 53 -5.29 -6.72 -4.06
C LEU A 53 -4.15 -5.93 -4.71
N LYS A 54 -4.25 -4.60 -4.65
CA LYS A 54 -3.17 -3.68 -5.01
C LYS A 54 -2.63 -3.07 -3.72
N PHE A 55 -1.33 -3.23 -3.48
CA PHE A 55 -0.67 -2.75 -2.28
C PHE A 55 0.44 -1.73 -2.61
N LYS A 56 0.53 -0.66 -1.82
CA LYS A 56 1.58 0.36 -1.92
C LYS A 56 2.22 0.61 -0.57
N ILE A 57 3.54 0.74 -0.57
CA ILE A 57 4.30 1.17 0.61
C ILE A 57 5.38 2.14 0.14
N ALA A 58 5.55 3.23 0.88
CA ALA A 58 6.69 4.12 0.70
C ALA A 58 7.86 3.51 1.50
N THR A 59 8.56 2.57 0.88
CA THR A 59 9.66 1.84 1.54
C THR A 59 10.81 2.78 1.89
N ILE A 60 11.36 2.59 3.09
CA ILE A 60 12.65 3.11 3.51
C ILE A 60 13.75 2.21 2.94
N LYS A 61 14.70 2.79 2.23
CA LYS A 61 15.85 2.07 1.69
C LYS A 61 16.83 1.76 2.82
N PHE A 62 16.68 0.59 3.44
CA PHE A 62 17.74 0.01 4.26
C PHE A 62 18.60 -0.86 3.35
N GLN A 63 19.82 -0.40 3.05
CA GLN A 63 20.80 -1.23 2.37
C GLN A 63 21.05 -2.47 3.24
N LEU A 64 20.76 -3.65 2.68
CA LEU A 64 21.22 -4.94 3.20
C LEU A 64 22.73 -5.05 2.99
#